data_AF-A0A9E3II55-F1
#
_entry.id   AF-A0A9E3II55-F1
#
_cell.length_a   1.000
_cell.length_b   1.000
_cell.length_c   1.000
_cell.angle_alpha   90.00
_cell.angle_beta   90.00
_cell.angle_gamma   90.00
#
_symmetry.space_group_name_H-M   'P 1'
#
loop_
_entity.id
_entity.type
_entity.pdbx_description
1 polymer ?
#
loop_
_entity_poly.entity_id
_entity_poly.type
_entity_poly.pdbx_seq_one_letter_code
_entity_poly.pdbx_strand_id
1 'polypeptide(L)'
;MLDHVSFHAVIRYLERVLGFPVNDWLVGKESIGEDARARHCCAQAGLPLAYVRELVLCRPVLAAVICGFEQVVVRVDGFAYVVRNGIVATVLTERMRDEKIGLLDKLKEQTRPEMRRQMARNGRRAKGKNKSRNRRMAEVE
;
A
#
# COMPACT_ATOMS: atom_id res chain seq x y z
N MET A 1 0.20 -19.15 -7.87
CA MET A 1 -1.03 -18.61 -7.26
C MET A 1 -0.74 -17.95 -5.92
N LEU A 2 -0.02 -18.61 -5.02
CA LEU A 2 0.35 -18.03 -3.72
C LEU A 2 1.26 -16.80 -3.83
N ASP A 3 1.96 -16.62 -4.95
CA ASP A 3 2.80 -15.45 -5.22
C ASP A 3 2.01 -14.16 -5.49
N HIS A 4 0.67 -14.26 -5.63
CA HIS A 4 -0.22 -13.11 -5.64
C HIS A 4 -0.43 -12.51 -4.23
N VAL A 5 0.31 -12.94 -3.22
CA VAL A 5 0.29 -12.38 -1.87
C VAL A 5 1.68 -11.91 -1.50
N SER A 6 1.81 -10.61 -1.24
CA SER A 6 3.09 -10.03 -0.82
C SER A 6 3.49 -10.53 0.58
N PHE A 7 4.79 -10.56 0.86
CA PHE A 7 5.29 -10.87 2.21
C PHE A 7 4.77 -9.85 3.25
N HIS A 8 4.63 -8.59 2.85
CA HIS A 8 4.00 -7.56 3.67
C HIS A 8 2.56 -7.94 4.05
N ALA A 9 1.74 -8.39 3.09
CA ALA A 9 0.36 -8.79 3.34
C ALA A 9 0.28 -9.98 4.30
N VAL A 10 1.20 -10.95 4.20
CA VAL A 10 1.32 -12.07 5.14
C VAL A 10 1.56 -11.55 6.57
N ILE A 11 2.55 -10.67 6.76
CA ILE A 11 2.87 -10.10 8.08
C ILE A 11 1.64 -9.38 8.66
N ARG A 12 0.94 -8.57 7.85
CA ARG A 12 -0.27 -7.87 8.28
C ARG A 12 -1.44 -8.80 8.57
N TYR A 13 -1.57 -9.91 7.83
CA TYR A 13 -2.60 -10.91 8.10
C TYR A 13 -2.38 -11.57 9.46
N LEU A 14 -1.15 -12.00 9.75
CA LEU A 14 -0.78 -12.56 11.06
C LEU A 14 -1.07 -11.58 12.21
N GLU A 15 -0.69 -10.32 12.04
CA GLU A 15 -0.87 -9.27 13.05
C GLU A 15 -2.36 -8.92 13.26
N ARG A 16 -3.10 -8.70 12.17
CA ARG A 16 -4.42 -8.04 12.23
C ARG A 16 -5.58 -9.03 12.24
N VAL A 17 -5.49 -10.07 11.42
CA VAL A 17 -6.57 -11.05 11.26
C VAL A 17 -6.44 -12.15 12.30
N LEU A 18 -5.23 -12.68 12.49
CA LEU A 18 -4.98 -13.73 13.48
C LEU A 18 -4.64 -13.19 14.88
N GLY A 19 -4.36 -11.88 15.00
CA GLY A 19 -4.14 -11.22 16.30
C GLY A 19 -2.82 -11.59 16.97
N PHE A 20 -1.83 -12.08 16.22
CA PHE A 20 -0.54 -12.46 16.79
C PHE A 20 0.30 -11.24 17.19
N PRO A 21 1.17 -11.35 18.22
CA PRO A 21 2.06 -10.29 18.68
C PRO A 21 3.28 -10.13 17.75
N VAL A 22 3.02 -9.87 16.47
CA VAL A 22 4.02 -9.79 15.40
C VAL A 22 5.08 -8.73 15.67
N ASN A 23 4.70 -7.60 16.29
CA ASN A 23 5.65 -6.53 16.61
C ASN A 23 6.70 -7.01 17.62
N ASP A 24 6.30 -7.76 18.64
CA ASP A 24 7.21 -8.30 19.67
C ASP A 24 8.19 -9.29 19.06
N TRP A 25 7.74 -10.13 18.12
CA TRP A 25 8.60 -11.10 17.44
C TRP A 25 9.68 -10.47 16.55
N LEU A 26 9.40 -9.25 16.06
CA LEU A 26 10.25 -8.52 15.12
C LEU A 26 11.15 -7.48 15.80
N VAL A 27 11.08 -7.31 17.12
CA VAL A 27 12.03 -6.47 17.88
C VAL A 27 13.46 -6.97 17.63
N GLY A 28 14.36 -6.04 17.27
CA GLY A 28 15.77 -6.33 16.97
C GLY A 28 16.00 -7.01 15.61
N LYS A 29 14.97 -7.07 14.76
CA LYS A 29 15.01 -7.67 13.42
C LYS A 29 14.62 -6.65 12.33
N GLU A 30 14.96 -5.39 12.55
CA GLU A 30 14.60 -4.29 11.65
C GLU A 30 15.40 -4.33 10.34
N SER A 31 16.59 -4.92 10.35
CA SER A 31 17.51 -4.97 9.21
C SER A 31 17.26 -6.11 8.23
N ILE A 32 16.44 -7.10 8.58
CA ILE A 32 16.15 -8.24 7.69
C ILE A 32 15.05 -7.90 6.68
N GLY A 33 15.19 -8.43 5.45
CA GLY A 33 14.22 -8.22 4.38
C GLY A 33 12.82 -8.78 4.69
N GLU A 34 11.79 -8.28 4.00
CA GLU A 34 10.40 -8.66 4.27
C GLU A 34 10.12 -10.16 4.12
N ASP A 35 10.75 -10.86 3.17
CA ASP A 35 10.63 -12.32 3.03
C ASP A 35 11.10 -13.04 4.31
N ALA A 36 12.29 -12.70 4.79
CA ALA A 36 12.84 -13.26 6.02
C ALA A 36 11.95 -12.93 7.24
N ARG A 37 11.42 -11.70 7.32
CA ARG A 37 10.47 -11.31 8.38
C ARG A 37 9.19 -12.12 8.33
N ALA A 38 8.60 -12.30 7.15
CA ALA A 38 7.38 -13.08 6.98
C ALA A 38 7.60 -14.55 7.37
N ARG A 39 8.70 -15.17 6.92
CA ARG A 39 9.06 -16.54 7.30
C ARG A 39 9.28 -16.68 8.80
N HIS A 40 9.99 -15.73 9.42
CA HIS A 40 10.20 -15.71 10.86
C HIS A 40 8.87 -15.65 11.63
N CYS A 41 7.99 -14.71 11.28
CA CYS A 41 6.68 -14.61 11.94
C CYS A 41 5.79 -15.84 11.73
N CYS A 42 5.80 -16.42 10.52
CA CYS A 42 5.09 -17.67 10.25
C CYS A 42 5.63 -18.82 11.11
N ALA A 43 6.95 -18.93 11.25
CA ALA A 43 7.59 -19.93 12.10
C ALA A 43 7.24 -19.73 13.59
N GLN A 44 7.23 -18.49 14.09
CA GLN A 44 6.79 -18.18 15.46
C GLN A 44 5.32 -18.53 15.71
N ALA A 45 4.46 -18.33 14.70
CA ALA A 45 3.05 -18.72 14.76
C ALA A 45 2.82 -20.23 14.59
N GLY A 46 3.86 -21.03 14.28
CA GLY A 46 3.72 -22.45 13.99
C GLY A 46 2.99 -22.75 12.66
N LEU A 47 2.94 -21.77 11.75
CA LEU A 47 2.20 -21.88 10.49
C LEU A 47 3.16 -21.90 9.28
N PRO A 48 2.94 -22.77 8.28
CA PRO A 48 3.65 -22.67 7.02
C PRO A 48 3.30 -21.36 6.30
N LEU A 49 4.30 -20.70 5.70
CA LEU A 49 4.08 -19.48 4.91
C LEU A 49 3.06 -19.68 3.78
N ALA A 50 3.11 -20.83 3.11
CA ALA A 50 2.18 -21.19 2.04
C ALA A 50 0.72 -21.22 2.54
N TYR A 51 0.50 -21.81 3.73
CA TYR A 51 -0.81 -21.88 4.34
C TYR A 51 -1.37 -20.50 4.67
N VAL A 52 -0.55 -19.58 5.20
CA VAL A 52 -0.99 -18.20 5.46
C VAL A 52 -1.38 -17.50 4.16
N ARG A 53 -0.61 -17.69 3.08
CA ARG A 53 -0.95 -17.13 1.75
C ARG A 53 -2.27 -17.68 1.22
N GLU A 54 -2.58 -18.95 1.45
CA GLU A 54 -3.89 -19.54 1.10
C GLU A 54 -5.03 -18.89 1.88
N LEU A 55 -4.85 -18.67 3.19
CA LEU A 55 -5.84 -17.99 4.03
C LEU A 55 -6.10 -16.55 3.60
N VAL A 56 -5.07 -15.82 3.14
CA VAL A 56 -5.23 -14.47 2.57
C VAL A 56 -6.08 -14.51 1.30
N LEU A 57 -5.94 -15.55 0.48
CA LEU A 57 -6.67 -15.72 -0.79
C LEU A 57 -8.06 -16.33 -0.58
N CYS A 58 -8.82 -15.77 0.36
CA CYS A 58 -10.23 -16.15 0.52
C CYS A 58 -11.02 -15.85 -0.77
N ARG A 59 -12.16 -16.53 -0.96
CA ARG A 59 -12.96 -16.48 -2.21
C ARG A 59 -13.12 -15.09 -2.83
N PRO A 60 -13.53 -14.03 -2.10
CA PRO A 60 -13.70 -12.71 -2.70
C PRO A 60 -12.37 -12.04 -3.09
N VAL A 61 -11.29 -12.27 -2.33
CA VAL A 61 -9.95 -11.75 -2.63
C VAL A 61 -9.38 -12.46 -3.86
N LEU A 62 -9.53 -13.78 -3.93
CA LEU A 62 -9.10 -14.57 -5.09
C LEU A 62 -9.83 -14.13 -6.36
N ALA A 63 -11.14 -13.87 -6.29
CA ALA A 63 -11.91 -13.37 -7.42
C ALA A 63 -11.36 -12.01 -7.90
N ALA A 64 -11.07 -11.09 -6.99
CA ALA A 64 -10.50 -9.78 -7.32
C ALA A 64 -9.11 -9.88 -7.97
N VAL A 65 -8.27 -10.82 -7.52
CA VAL A 65 -6.97 -11.11 -8.13
C VAL A 65 -7.13 -11.66 -9.54
N ILE A 66 -8.02 -12.64 -9.74
CA ILE A 66 -8.26 -13.28 -11.05
C ILE A 66 -8.84 -12.29 -12.07
N CYS A 67 -9.74 -11.41 -11.64
CA CYS A 67 -10.31 -10.38 -12.50
C CYS A 67 -9.29 -9.35 -13.00
N GLY A 68 -8.08 -9.30 -12.42
CA GLY A 68 -6.99 -8.46 -12.93
C GLY A 68 -7.20 -6.96 -12.72
N PHE A 69 -7.95 -6.56 -11.69
CA PHE A 69 -8.09 -5.15 -11.35
C PHE A 69 -6.73 -4.52 -11.02
N GLU A 70 -6.47 -3.33 -11.58
CA GLU A 70 -5.23 -2.58 -11.32
C GLU A 70 -5.13 -2.19 -9.84
N GLN A 71 -6.23 -1.74 -9.25
CA GLN A 71 -6.31 -1.42 -7.83
C GLN A 71 -7.73 -1.64 -7.31
N VAL A 72 -7.89 -2.48 -6.29
CA VAL A 72 -9.19 -2.78 -5.68
C VAL A 72 -9.05 -3.07 -4.19
N VAL A 73 -10.07 -2.68 -3.42
CA VAL A 73 -10.20 -3.05 -2.00
C VAL A 73 -11.32 -4.05 -1.87
N VAL A 74 -10.99 -5.24 -1.36
CA VAL A 74 -11.97 -6.25 -0.99
C VAL A 74 -12.23 -6.13 0.50
N ARG A 75 -13.47 -5.84 0.89
CA ARG A 75 -13.88 -5.77 2.29
C ARG A 75 -14.61 -7.06 2.66
N VAL A 76 -14.10 -7.77 3.66
CA VAL A 76 -14.68 -9.02 4.16
C VAL A 76 -14.29 -9.20 5.62
N ASP A 77 -15.26 -9.65 6.44
CA ASP A 77 -15.08 -9.95 7.88
C ASP A 77 -14.47 -8.81 8.71
N GLY A 78 -14.77 -7.55 8.39
CA GLY A 78 -14.21 -6.39 9.11
C GLY A 78 -12.76 -6.07 8.74
N PHE A 79 -12.23 -6.66 7.67
CA PHE A 79 -10.90 -6.38 7.14
C PHE A 79 -10.98 -5.88 5.70
N ALA A 80 -9.97 -5.12 5.29
CA ALA A 80 -9.84 -4.58 3.95
C ALA A 80 -8.55 -5.07 3.30
N TYR A 81 -8.69 -5.94 2.30
CA TYR A 81 -7.60 -6.50 1.52
C TYR A 81 -7.35 -5.59 0.32
N VAL A 82 -6.14 -5.01 0.26
CA VAL A 82 -5.76 -4.09 -0.81
C VAL A 82 -5.04 -4.90 -1.89
N VAL A 83 -5.65 -5.02 -3.06
CA VAL A 83 -5.07 -5.69 -4.22
C VAL A 83 -4.57 -4.62 -5.20
N ARG A 84 -3.33 -4.78 -5.67
CA ARG A 84 -2.68 -3.92 -6.67
C ARG A 84 -2.03 -4.79 -7.72
N ASN A 85 -2.34 -4.54 -9.00
CA ASN A 85 -1.79 -5.30 -10.14
C ASN A 85 -1.94 -6.82 -9.95
N GLY A 86 -3.10 -7.28 -9.47
CA GLY A 86 -3.34 -8.70 -9.19
C GLY A 86 -2.53 -9.28 -8.02
N ILE A 87 -1.95 -8.45 -7.14
CA ILE A 87 -1.21 -8.88 -5.94
C ILE A 87 -1.87 -8.26 -4.71
N VAL A 88 -2.17 -9.07 -3.70
CA VAL A 88 -2.56 -8.62 -2.37
C VAL A 88 -1.36 -7.92 -1.74
N ALA A 89 -1.41 -6.60 -1.69
CA ALA A 89 -0.31 -5.76 -1.24
C ALA A 89 -0.30 -5.60 0.29
N THR A 90 -1.47 -5.49 0.91
CA THR A 90 -1.61 -5.35 2.37
C THR A 90 -3.02 -5.73 2.84
N VAL A 91 -3.16 -5.97 4.14
CA VAL A 91 -4.45 -6.25 4.80
C VAL A 91 -4.64 -5.21 5.90
N LEU A 92 -5.73 -4.46 5.87
CA LEU A 92 -6.05 -3.38 6.81
C LEU A 92 -7.20 -3.79 7.72
N THR A 93 -7.28 -3.20 8.92
CA THR A 93 -8.49 -3.29 9.75
C THR A 93 -9.57 -2.35 9.23
N GLU A 94 -10.84 -2.58 9.59
CA GLU A 94 -11.99 -1.78 9.15
C GLU A 94 -11.81 -0.26 9.31
N ARG A 95 -11.16 0.16 10.39
CA ARG A 95 -10.95 1.58 10.73
C ARG A 95 -9.79 2.20 9.94
N MET A 96 -8.93 1.39 9.35
CA MET A 96 -7.77 1.85 8.58
C MET A 96 -8.18 2.12 7.13
N ARG A 97 -7.64 3.21 6.56
CA ARG A 97 -7.81 3.54 5.15
C ARG A 97 -6.45 3.54 4.47
N ASP A 98 -6.38 2.97 3.28
CA ASP A 98 -5.21 3.12 2.43
C ASP A 98 -5.21 4.56 1.88
N GLU A 99 -4.16 5.33 2.18
CA GLU A 99 -4.07 6.74 1.77
C GLU A 99 -4.15 6.91 0.25
N LYS A 100 -3.62 5.95 -0.52
CA LYS A 100 -3.65 6.01 -1.99
C LYS A 100 -5.07 5.77 -2.53
N ILE A 101 -5.89 4.98 -1.85
CA ILE A 101 -7.29 4.71 -2.24
C ILE A 101 -8.21 5.81 -1.74
N GLY A 102 -7.98 6.33 -0.54
CA GLY A 102 -8.75 7.46 0.01
C GLY A 102 -8.60 8.76 -0.79
N LEU A 103 -7.58 8.86 -1.65
CA LEU A 103 -7.40 9.96 -2.60
C LEU A 103 -8.19 9.77 -3.91
N LEU A 104 -8.49 8.53 -4.31
CA LEU A 104 -9.22 8.22 -5.55
C LEU A 104 -10.73 8.49 -5.42
N ASP A 105 -11.29 8.32 -4.22
CA ASP A 105 -12.71 8.60 -3.94
C ASP A 105 -13.05 10.10 -3.90
N LYS A 106 -12.06 10.99 -3.99
CA LYS A 106 -12.31 12.41 -4.22
C LYS A 106 -12.25 12.66 -5.71
N LEU A 107 -13.34 12.31 -6.41
CA LEU A 107 -13.64 12.90 -7.70
C LEU A 107 -13.79 14.40 -7.46
N LYS A 108 -12.68 15.12 -7.57
CA LYS A 108 -12.64 16.54 -7.33
C LYS A 108 -13.33 17.16 -8.52
N GLU A 109 -14.63 17.41 -8.42
CA GLU A 109 -15.35 18.27 -9.34
C GLU A 109 -14.69 19.65 -9.28
N GLN A 110 -13.67 19.85 -10.12
CA GLN A 110 -13.05 21.15 -10.29
C GLN A 110 -13.84 21.89 -11.34
N THR A 111 -14.50 22.95 -10.90
CA THR A 111 -15.12 23.87 -11.82
C THR A 111 -14.04 24.49 -12.73
N ARG A 112 -14.38 24.84 -13.98
CA ARG A 112 -13.45 25.53 -14.92
C ARG A 112 -12.66 26.69 -14.28
N PRO A 113 -13.26 27.53 -13.41
CA PRO A 113 -12.54 28.58 -12.69
C PRO A 113 -11.45 28.06 -11.74
N GLU A 114 -11.70 26.98 -11.00
CA GLU A 114 -10.74 26.40 -10.05
C GLU A 114 -9.56 25.76 -10.77
N MET A 115 -9.83 25.09 -11.89
CA MET A 115 -8.80 24.52 -12.75
C MET A 115 -7.88 25.62 -13.31
N ARG A 116 -8.44 26.73 -13.79
CA ARG A 116 -7.67 27.92 -14.22
C ARG A 116 -6.82 28.52 -13.10
N ARG A 117 -7.37 28.66 -11.89
CA ARG A 117 -6.60 29.16 -10.73
C ARG A 117 -5.46 28.22 -10.36
N GLN A 118 -5.67 26.91 -10.43
CA GLN A 118 -4.64 25.92 -10.12
C GLN A 118 -3.52 25.92 -11.18
N MET A 119 -3.86 26.00 -12.46
CA MET A 119 -2.88 26.15 -13.55
C MET A 119 -2.04 27.44 -13.38
N ALA A 120 -2.68 28.56 -13.04
CA ALA A 120 -1.97 29.82 -12.77
C ALA A 120 -1.02 29.72 -11.56
N ARG A 121 -1.44 29.06 -10.48
CA ARG A 121 -0.59 28.81 -9.29
C ARG A 121 0.60 27.91 -9.63
N ASN A 122 0.38 26.84 -10.40
CA ASN A 122 1.43 25.91 -10.83
C ASN A 122 2.44 26.61 -11.76
N GLY A 123 1.96 27.44 -12.70
CA GLY A 123 2.83 28.24 -13.56
C GLY A 123 3.71 29.23 -12.79
N ARG A 124 3.17 29.90 -11.76
CA ARG A 124 3.96 30.78 -10.88
C ARG A 124 5.04 30.01 -10.11
N ARG A 125 4.72 28.83 -9.60
CA ARG A 125 5.68 27.96 -8.90
C ARG A 125 6.79 27.45 -9.83
N ALA A 126 6.44 27.06 -11.05
CA ALA A 126 7.42 26.61 -12.06
C ALA A 126 8.38 27.75 -12.45
N LYS A 127 7.87 28.97 -12.67
CA LYS A 127 8.71 30.15 -12.92
C LYS A 127 9.63 30.46 -11.72
N GLY A 128 9.13 30.33 -10.49
CA GLY A 128 9.94 30.51 -9.28
C GLY A 128 11.10 29.50 -9.18
N LYS A 129 10.83 28.21 -9.47
CA LYS A 129 11.86 27.17 -9.48
C LYS A 129 12.91 27.40 -10.57
N ASN A 130 12.50 27.77 -11.77
CA ASN A 130 13.45 28.07 -12.86
C ASN A 130 14.31 29.30 -12.55
N LYS A 131 13.74 30.34 -11.92
CA LYS A 131 14.50 31.53 -11.50
C LYS A 131 15.52 31.21 -10.40
N SER A 132 15.15 30.38 -9.44
CA SER A 132 16.06 29.88 -8.40
C SER A 132 17.18 29.03 -8.98
N ARG A 133 16.87 28.15 -9.94
CA ARG A 133 17.85 27.29 -10.60
C ARG A 133 18.85 28.09 -11.45
N ASN A 134 18.36 29.07 -12.22
CA ASN A 134 19.23 29.93 -13.02
C ASN A 134 20.13 30.83 -12.16
N ARG A 135 19.66 31.31 -11.00
CA ARG A 135 20.53 32.03 -10.05
C ARG A 135 21.66 31.16 -9.52
N ARG A 136 21.37 29.93 -9.11
CA ARG A 136 22.39 28.98 -8.62
C ARG A 136 23.41 28.61 -9.70
N MET A 137 23.00 28.52 -10.96
CA MET A 137 23.93 28.26 -12.07
C MET A 137 24.85 29.44 -12.35
N ALA A 138 24.36 30.68 -12.19
CA ALA A 138 25.14 31.90 -12.41
C ALA A 138 26.08 32.26 -11.24
N GLU A 139 25.92 31.63 -10.07
CA GLU A 139 26.79 31.80 -8.89
C GLU A 139 27.96 30.79 -8.86
N VAL A 140 28.03 29.87 -9.85
CA VAL A 140 29.04 28.79 -9.95
C VAL A 140 30.01 29.02 -11.12
N GLU A 141 29.84 30.11 -11.88
CA GLU A 141 30.83 30.69 -12.81
C GLU A 141 31.60 31.82 -12.14
#